data_AF-A0A9Q3L4C0-F1
#
_entry.id   AF-A0A9Q3L4C0-F1
#
_cell.length_a   1.000
_cell.length_b   1.000
_cell.length_c   1.000
_cell.angle_alpha   90.00
_cell.angle_beta   90.00
_cell.angle_gamma   90.00
#
_symmetry.space_group_name_H-M   'P 1'
#
loop_
_entity.id
_entity.type
_entity.pdbx_description
1 polymer ?
#
loop_
_entity_poly.entity_id
_entity_poly.type
_entity_poly.pdbx_seq_one_letter_code
_entity_poly.pdbx_strand_id
1 'polypeptide(L)'
;MYGIDLHNNKDRYFTIGDNKHQKFAFLPFKKQITVNKVSPVNLELEKFKSEQLREAEISLHLTDKQENELSSLLYDHKGAFASDKEALGEIIGHEVDIILNIERPYPPLLRRPAYPASPKSREALETHIKELLDLGVISKVGHNEGVELATPVIVEWHNGKSRMVGDFRALNTYTVPDRYPIRESPNSPY
;
A
#
# COMPACT_ATOMS: atom_id res chain seq x y z
N MET A 1 22.77 44.07 -15.41
CA MET A 1 23.57 43.02 -16.08
C MET A 1 24.55 42.53 -15.03
N TYR A 2 24.39 41.32 -14.46
CA TYR A 2 25.21 40.90 -13.32
C TYR A 2 26.57 40.41 -13.82
N GLY A 3 27.62 41.21 -13.61
CA GLY A 3 29.01 40.82 -13.85
C GLY A 3 29.61 40.16 -12.61
N ILE A 4 30.54 39.21 -12.82
CA ILE A 4 31.36 38.61 -11.77
C ILE A 4 32.80 39.04 -12.03
N ASP A 5 33.39 39.78 -11.09
CA ASP A 5 34.79 40.23 -11.16
C ASP A 5 35.66 39.39 -10.21
N LEU A 6 36.62 38.66 -10.79
CA LEU A 6 37.60 37.86 -10.05
C LEU A 6 38.89 38.66 -9.82
N HIS A 7 39.30 38.81 -8.57
CA HIS A 7 40.53 39.50 -8.20
C HIS A 7 41.60 38.49 -7.73
N ASN A 8 42.70 38.39 -8.48
CA ASN A 8 43.80 37.46 -8.20
C ASN A 8 44.84 38.10 -7.28
N ASN A 9 44.51 38.26 -5.99
CA ASN A 9 45.44 38.62 -4.91
C ASN A 9 45.58 37.44 -3.93
N LYS A 10 46.55 37.51 -3.00
CA LYS A 10 46.84 36.47 -1.98
C LYS A 10 45.58 35.98 -1.25
N ASP A 11 44.60 36.86 -1.05
CA ASP A 11 43.24 36.52 -0.62
C ASP A 11 42.31 36.55 -1.83
N ARG A 12 41.99 35.37 -2.41
CA ARG A 12 41.07 35.28 -3.54
C ARG A 12 39.66 35.67 -3.08
N TYR A 13 39.09 36.71 -3.69
CA TYR A 13 37.69 37.11 -3.49
C TYR A 13 37.03 37.47 -4.84
N PHE A 14 35.70 37.42 -4.86
CA PHE A 14 34.88 37.87 -5.99
C PHE A 14 33.78 38.82 -5.51
N THR A 15 33.28 39.65 -6.43
CA THR A 15 32.15 40.55 -6.20
C THR A 15 31.02 40.19 -7.16
N ILE A 16 29.76 40.30 -6.73
CA ILE A 16 28.59 40.02 -7.57
C ILE A 16 27.81 41.32 -7.77
N GLY A 17 27.60 41.71 -9.04
CA GLY A 17 26.86 42.91 -9.40
C GLY A 17 27.66 44.21 -9.23
N ASP A 18 26.97 45.35 -9.31
CA ASP A 18 27.62 46.68 -9.36
C ASP A 18 28.18 47.15 -8.00
N ASN A 19 27.91 46.42 -6.91
CA ASN A 19 28.32 46.79 -5.57
C ASN A 19 29.73 46.25 -5.23
N LYS A 20 30.75 47.02 -5.63
CA LYS A 20 32.19 46.69 -5.43
C LYS A 20 32.63 46.62 -3.96
N HIS A 21 31.78 47.02 -3.01
CA HIS A 21 32.09 47.00 -1.59
C HIS A 21 31.82 45.63 -0.94
N GLN A 22 30.96 44.79 -1.54
CA GLN A 22 30.62 43.49 -0.99
C GLN A 22 31.50 42.39 -1.61
N LYS A 23 32.51 41.97 -0.85
CA LYS A 23 33.50 40.97 -1.27
C LYS A 23 33.18 39.60 -0.69
N PHE A 24 33.15 38.57 -1.53
CA PHE A 24 32.97 37.17 -1.14
C PHE A 24 34.32 36.46 -1.25
N ALA A 25 34.87 36.01 -0.12
CA ALA A 25 36.13 35.28 -0.11
C ALA A 25 35.91 33.81 -0.51
N PHE A 26 36.84 33.24 -1.27
CA PHE A 26 36.89 31.79 -1.45
C PHE A 26 37.38 31.16 -0.14
N LEU A 27 36.52 30.41 0.55
CA LEU A 27 36.93 29.67 1.74
C LEU A 27 38.05 28.67 1.35
N PRO A 28 39.18 28.66 2.06
CA PRO A 28 40.22 27.66 1.82
C PRO A 28 39.61 26.27 2.03
N PHE A 29 39.92 25.35 1.13
CA PHE A 29 39.45 23.96 1.03
C PHE A 29 39.58 23.11 2.33
N LYS A 30 40.13 23.67 3.42
CA LYS A 30 40.27 23.05 4.73
C LYS A 30 39.08 23.27 5.68
N LYS A 31 38.10 24.10 5.34
CA LYS A 31 36.78 24.00 5.97
C LYS A 31 35.96 23.04 5.12
N GLN A 32 36.22 21.74 5.29
CA GLN A 32 35.20 20.75 5.00
C GLN A 32 33.98 21.20 5.78
N ILE A 33 32.96 21.71 5.09
CA ILE A 33 31.60 21.54 5.55
C ILE A 33 31.55 20.03 5.80
N THR A 34 31.35 19.63 7.05
CA THR A 34 30.98 18.26 7.38
C THR A 34 29.58 18.07 6.80
N VAL A 35 29.50 17.98 5.46
CA VAL A 35 28.48 17.20 4.80
C VAL A 35 28.88 15.81 5.24
N ASN A 36 28.36 15.39 6.40
CA ASN A 36 28.28 13.97 6.70
C ASN A 36 27.82 13.36 5.39
N LYS A 37 28.64 12.48 4.81
CA LYS A 37 28.20 11.66 3.69
C LYS A 37 27.00 10.89 4.23
N VAL A 38 25.81 11.46 4.10
CA VAL A 38 24.57 10.80 4.46
C VAL A 38 24.54 9.64 3.50
N SER A 39 24.85 8.45 4.02
CA SER A 39 24.76 7.23 3.23
C SER A 39 23.35 7.19 2.63
N PRO A 40 23.19 6.77 1.36
CA PRO A 40 21.89 6.73 0.72
C PRO A 40 20.85 5.95 1.55
N VAL A 41 21.31 4.93 2.28
CA VAL A 41 20.53 4.14 3.25
C VAL A 41 19.87 4.99 4.36
N ASN A 42 20.56 6.01 4.87
CA ASN A 42 20.03 6.86 5.93
C ASN A 42 18.95 7.82 5.38
N LEU A 43 19.05 8.21 4.10
CA LEU A 43 18.03 9.05 3.47
C LEU A 43 16.71 8.31 3.26
N GLU A 44 16.77 7.02 2.90
CA GLU A 44 15.58 6.19 2.70
C GLU A 44 14.89 5.83 4.02
N LEU A 45 15.66 5.55 5.08
CA LEU A 45 15.13 5.28 6.40
C LEU A 45 14.38 6.49 6.97
N GLU A 46 14.95 7.69 6.85
CA GLU A 46 14.29 8.93 7.29
C GLU A 46 13.04 9.24 6.46
N LYS A 47 13.07 8.96 5.16
CA LYS A 47 11.88 9.03 4.31
C LYS A 47 10.80 8.03 4.77
N PHE A 48 11.17 6.79 5.07
CA PHE A 48 10.25 5.78 5.60
C PHE A 48 9.62 6.21 6.93
N LYS A 49 10.41 6.73 7.86
CA LYS A 49 9.90 7.26 9.14
C LYS A 49 8.86 8.37 8.93
N SER A 50 9.17 9.32 8.06
CA SER A 50 8.30 10.48 7.80
C SER A 50 7.05 10.18 6.97
N GLU A 51 7.08 9.15 6.12
CA GLU A 51 5.94 8.76 5.28
C GLU A 51 5.06 7.69 5.95
N GLN A 52 5.66 6.59 6.44
CA GLN A 52 4.91 5.41 6.90
C GLN A 52 4.76 5.32 8.42
N LEU A 53 5.72 5.84 9.20
CA LEU A 53 5.63 5.82 10.66
C LEU A 53 5.03 7.11 11.25
N ARG A 54 4.61 8.05 10.41
CA ARG A 54 4.07 9.34 10.86
C ARG A 54 2.81 9.20 11.72
N GLU A 55 1.95 8.25 11.38
CA GLU A 55 0.71 7.97 12.11
C GLU A 55 0.87 6.79 13.08
N ALA A 56 2.07 6.21 13.19
CA ALA A 56 2.31 5.08 14.07
C ALA A 56 2.37 5.53 15.53
N GLU A 57 1.58 4.87 16.38
CA GLU A 57 1.61 5.07 17.83
C GLU A 57 2.80 4.31 18.43
N ILE A 58 3.99 4.91 18.36
CA ILE A 58 5.21 4.38 18.99
C ILE A 58 5.20 4.77 20.48
N SER A 59 5.53 3.81 21.35
CA SER A 59 5.52 4.02 22.79
C SER A 59 6.51 5.12 23.22
N LEU A 60 6.03 6.08 24.02
CA LEU A 60 6.83 7.17 24.59
C LEU A 60 7.87 6.70 25.63
N HIS A 61 7.84 5.43 26.02
CA HIS A 61 8.78 4.85 26.99
C HIS A 61 10.07 4.31 26.36
N LEU A 62 10.17 4.35 25.03
CA LEU A 62 11.37 3.93 24.32
C LEU A 62 12.47 4.97 24.47
N THR A 63 13.69 4.50 24.69
CA THR A 63 14.88 5.36 24.58
C THR A 63 15.18 5.65 23.11
N ASP A 64 15.88 6.76 22.81
CA ASP A 64 16.29 7.12 21.44
C ASP A 64 17.01 5.96 20.72
N LYS A 65 17.76 5.15 21.46
CA LYS A 65 18.44 3.98 20.91
C LYS A 65 17.44 2.90 20.47
N GLN A 66 16.47 2.59 21.32
CA GLN A 66 15.46 1.57 21.03
C GLN A 66 14.50 2.01 19.91
N GLU A 67 14.15 3.29 19.86
CA GLU A 67 13.32 3.83 18.78
C GLU A 67 14.03 3.73 17.42
N ASN A 68 15.34 4.01 17.38
CA ASN A 68 16.14 3.84 16.18
C ASN A 68 16.30 2.37 15.77
N GLU A 69 16.50 1.46 16.73
CA GLU A 69 16.54 0.02 16.48
C GLU A 69 15.19 -0.49 15.93
N LEU A 70 14.07 -0.07 16.53
CA LEU A 70 12.73 -0.40 16.06
C LEU A 70 12.47 0.13 14.64
N SER A 71 12.81 1.39 14.38
CA SER A 71 12.64 1.99 13.05
C SER A 71 13.45 1.24 11.99
N SER A 72 14.67 0.82 12.34
CA SER A 72 15.53 0.03 11.45
C SER A 72 14.92 -1.34 11.17
N LEU A 73 14.42 -2.03 12.21
CA LEU A 73 13.75 -3.32 12.07
C LEU A 73 12.50 -3.24 11.18
N LEU A 74 11.67 -2.21 11.39
CA LEU A 74 10.46 -1.98 10.59
C LEU A 74 10.81 -1.66 9.14
N TYR A 75 11.90 -0.93 8.90
CA TYR A 75 12.39 -0.64 7.55
C TYR A 75 12.90 -1.91 6.86
N ASP A 76 13.70 -2.72 7.55
CA ASP A 76 14.28 -3.96 7.02
C ASP A 76 13.18 -4.99 6.68
N HIS A 77 12.08 -4.99 7.44
CA HIS A 77 10.93 -5.86 7.23
C HIS A 77 9.71 -5.15 6.66
N LYS A 78 9.87 -3.99 6.00
CA LYS A 78 8.74 -3.17 5.51
C LYS A 78 7.77 -3.93 4.61
N GLY A 79 8.26 -4.88 3.81
CA GLY A 79 7.42 -5.71 2.93
C GLY A 79 6.59 -6.78 3.64
N ALA A 80 6.79 -7.00 4.94
CA ALA A 80 5.96 -7.89 5.74
C ALA A 80 4.69 -7.20 6.27
N PHE A 81 4.62 -5.87 6.18
CA PHE A 81 3.49 -5.08 6.66
C PHE A 81 2.69 -4.53 5.47
N ALA A 82 1.36 -4.54 5.61
CA ALA A 82 0.49 -3.86 4.66
C ALA A 82 0.72 -2.35 4.72
N SER A 83 0.77 -1.69 3.56
CA SER A 83 0.89 -0.24 3.45
C SER A 83 -0.20 0.33 2.54
N ASP A 84 -0.35 1.66 2.51
CA ASP A 84 -1.35 2.31 1.65
C ASP A 84 -1.17 1.99 0.15
N LYS A 85 0.06 1.72 -0.28
CA LYS A 85 0.40 1.38 -1.67
C LYS A 85 0.30 -0.11 -1.96
N GLU A 86 0.61 -0.93 -0.97
CA GLU A 86 0.67 -2.39 -1.05
C GLU A 86 -0.18 -2.95 0.10
N ALA A 87 -1.50 -2.72 0.01
CA ALA A 87 -2.43 -3.09 1.07
C ALA A 87 -2.67 -4.61 1.13
N LEU A 88 -2.41 -5.30 0.01
CA LEU A 88 -2.64 -6.73 -0.16
C LEU A 88 -1.35 -7.42 -0.59
N GLY A 89 -1.05 -8.54 0.05
CA GLY A 89 0.00 -9.44 -0.39
C GLY A 89 -0.47 -10.31 -1.55
N GLU A 90 0.47 -10.73 -2.39
CA GLU A 90 0.24 -11.66 -3.50
C GLU A 90 1.13 -12.90 -3.32
N ILE A 91 0.57 -14.09 -3.58
CA ILE A 91 1.33 -15.34 -3.64
C ILE A 91 1.56 -15.65 -5.12
N ILE A 92 2.81 -15.54 -5.56
CA ILE A 92 3.19 -15.80 -6.96
C ILE A 92 3.37 -17.30 -7.18
N GLY A 93 2.77 -17.84 -8.25
CA GLY A 93 2.97 -19.21 -8.69
C GLY A 93 2.09 -20.27 -8.03
N HIS A 94 1.11 -19.85 -7.22
CA HIS A 94 0.13 -20.74 -6.61
C HIS A 94 -1.29 -20.25 -6.91
N GLU A 95 -1.99 -20.96 -7.79
CA GLU A 95 -3.40 -20.71 -8.08
C GLU A 95 -4.29 -21.67 -7.27
N VAL A 96 -5.49 -21.21 -6.92
CA VAL A 96 -6.46 -22.01 -6.17
C VAL A 96 -7.58 -22.46 -7.10
N ASP A 97 -7.65 -23.75 -7.35
CA ASP A 97 -8.73 -24.35 -8.13
C ASP A 97 -9.98 -24.58 -7.28
N ILE A 98 -11.11 -24.00 -7.70
CA ILE A 98 -12.42 -24.29 -7.11
C ILE A 98 -13.06 -25.43 -7.91
N ILE A 99 -13.01 -26.64 -7.35
CA ILE A 99 -13.57 -27.84 -7.97
C ILE A 99 -15.08 -27.91 -7.68
N LEU A 100 -15.88 -28.04 -8.75
CA LEU A 100 -17.32 -28.26 -8.65
C LEU A 100 -17.67 -29.76 -8.69
N ASN A 101 -18.75 -30.13 -8.03
CA ASN A 101 -19.30 -31.50 -8.02
C ASN A 101 -20.31 -31.76 -9.17
N ILE A 102 -20.40 -30.83 -10.12
CA ILE A 102 -21.30 -30.86 -11.28
C ILE A 102 -20.56 -30.51 -12.55
N GLU A 103 -21.10 -30.95 -13.69
CA GLU A 103 -20.60 -30.64 -15.02
C GLU A 103 -21.54 -29.69 -15.78
N ARG A 104 -21.08 -29.18 -16.92
CA ARG A 104 -21.90 -28.33 -17.79
C ARG A 104 -23.02 -29.14 -18.45
N PRO A 105 -24.21 -28.55 -18.68
CA PRO A 105 -24.58 -27.16 -18.39
C PRO A 105 -24.89 -26.90 -16.91
N TYR A 106 -24.41 -25.78 -16.38
CA TYR A 106 -24.64 -25.41 -14.98
C TYR A 106 -26.11 -25.05 -14.70
N PRO A 107 -26.62 -25.36 -13.50
CA PRO A 107 -28.00 -25.04 -13.12
C PRO A 107 -28.23 -23.52 -13.09
N PRO A 108 -29.46 -23.04 -13.39
CA PRO A 108 -29.79 -21.61 -13.34
C PRO A 108 -29.51 -20.95 -11.98
N LEU A 109 -29.48 -21.73 -10.90
CA LEU A 109 -29.16 -21.26 -9.56
C LEU A 109 -27.71 -20.73 -9.43
N LEU A 110 -26.82 -21.09 -10.36
CA LEU A 110 -25.46 -20.53 -10.44
C LEU A 110 -25.36 -19.28 -11.33
N ARG A 111 -26.47 -18.84 -11.95
CA ARG A 111 -26.55 -17.63 -12.78
C ARG A 111 -27.57 -16.66 -12.20
N ARG A 112 -27.30 -16.18 -10.99
CA ARG A 112 -28.26 -15.35 -10.26
C ARG A 112 -28.11 -13.88 -10.65
N PRO A 113 -29.22 -13.17 -10.90
CA PRO A 113 -29.16 -11.73 -11.19
C PRO A 113 -28.76 -10.96 -9.93
N ALA A 114 -28.21 -9.76 -10.13
CA ALA A 114 -27.94 -8.83 -9.04
C ALA A 114 -29.25 -8.49 -8.29
N TYR A 115 -29.14 -8.34 -6.97
CA TYR A 115 -30.28 -7.91 -6.18
C TYR A 115 -30.59 -6.43 -6.43
N PRO A 116 -31.87 -6.03 -6.35
CA PRO A 116 -32.23 -4.61 -6.30
C PRO A 116 -31.53 -3.94 -5.10
N ALA A 117 -30.84 -2.83 -5.36
CA ALA A 117 -30.12 -2.08 -4.35
C ALA A 117 -30.69 -0.67 -4.20
N SER A 118 -30.77 -0.17 -2.96
CA SER A 118 -31.13 1.22 -2.69
C SER A 118 -30.07 2.19 -3.23
N PRO A 119 -30.39 3.47 -3.49
CA PRO A 119 -29.41 4.44 -3.97
C PRO A 119 -28.14 4.50 -3.11
N LYS A 120 -28.32 4.53 -1.78
CA LYS A 120 -27.23 4.49 -0.80
C LYS A 120 -26.36 3.24 -0.91
N SER A 121 -26.98 2.07 -1.15
CA SER A 121 -26.24 0.81 -1.30
C SER A 121 -25.51 0.74 -2.63
N ARG A 122 -26.10 1.28 -3.71
CA ARG A 122 -25.46 1.40 -5.02
C ARG A 122 -24.19 2.23 -4.95
N GLU A 123 -24.27 3.41 -4.34
CA GLU A 123 -23.12 4.30 -4.17
C GLU A 123 -22.00 3.60 -3.39
N ALA A 124 -22.34 2.94 -2.28
CA ALA A 124 -21.37 2.15 -1.52
C ALA A 124 -20.75 1.01 -2.35
N LEU A 125 -21.55 0.27 -3.13
CA LEU A 125 -21.03 -0.78 -4.03
C LEU A 125 -20.07 -0.21 -5.07
N GLU A 126 -20.40 0.91 -5.68
CA GLU A 126 -19.56 1.56 -6.69
C GLU A 126 -18.21 1.98 -6.09
N THR A 127 -18.19 2.52 -4.87
CA THR A 127 -16.95 2.81 -4.13
C THR A 127 -16.11 1.55 -3.91
N HIS A 128 -16.69 0.50 -3.32
CA HIS A 128 -15.98 -0.76 -3.03
C HIS A 128 -15.47 -1.44 -4.30
N ILE A 129 -16.27 -1.48 -5.38
CA ILE A 129 -15.87 -2.04 -6.67
C ILE A 129 -14.69 -1.26 -7.25
N LYS A 130 -14.71 0.07 -7.17
CA LYS A 130 -13.61 0.89 -7.66
C LYS A 130 -12.33 0.63 -6.88
N GLU A 131 -12.40 0.59 -5.55
CA GLU A 131 -11.24 0.28 -4.71
C GLU A 131 -10.63 -1.08 -5.06
N LEU A 132 -11.45 -2.12 -5.23
CA LEU A 132 -10.99 -3.45 -5.60
C LEU A 132 -10.42 -3.52 -7.03
N LEU A 133 -10.94 -2.71 -7.97
CA LEU A 133 -10.37 -2.57 -9.31
C LEU A 133 -9.00 -1.87 -9.26
N ASP A 134 -8.89 -0.79 -8.48
CA ASP A 134 -7.66 -0.02 -8.32
C ASP A 134 -6.57 -0.88 -7.64
N LEU A 135 -6.96 -1.77 -6.72
CA LEU A 135 -6.08 -2.78 -6.10
C LEU A 135 -5.78 -4.00 -6.98
N GLY A 136 -6.42 -4.13 -8.13
CA GLY A 136 -6.23 -5.30 -9.03
C GLY A 136 -6.81 -6.62 -8.51
N VAL A 137 -7.64 -6.60 -7.46
CA VAL A 137 -8.26 -7.79 -6.86
C VAL A 137 -9.37 -8.35 -7.75
N ILE A 138 -10.11 -7.47 -8.41
CA ILE A 138 -11.16 -7.84 -9.36
C ILE A 138 -10.89 -7.20 -10.71
N SER A 139 -11.45 -7.78 -11.77
CA SER A 139 -11.33 -7.27 -13.13
C SER A 139 -12.67 -7.35 -13.87
N LYS A 140 -12.79 -6.58 -14.95
CA LYS A 140 -13.94 -6.71 -15.86
C LYS A 140 -13.73 -7.95 -16.72
N VAL A 141 -14.78 -8.76 -16.84
CA VAL A 141 -14.79 -9.92 -17.74
C VAL A 141 -14.62 -9.47 -19.19
N GLY A 142 -13.78 -10.18 -19.94
CA GLY A 142 -13.48 -9.86 -21.34
C GLY A 142 -14.71 -10.02 -22.25
N HIS A 143 -14.77 -9.28 -23.36
CA HIS A 143 -15.90 -9.34 -24.29
C HIS A 143 -16.07 -10.73 -24.94
N ASN A 144 -14.99 -11.52 -24.96
CA ASN A 144 -14.96 -12.88 -25.50
C ASN A 144 -15.13 -13.96 -24.43
N GLU A 145 -15.26 -13.58 -23.16
CA GLU A 145 -15.40 -14.51 -22.04
C GLU A 145 -16.89 -14.67 -21.69
N GLY A 146 -17.41 -15.88 -21.93
CA GLY A 146 -18.76 -16.22 -21.52
C GLY A 146 -18.86 -16.33 -20.00
N VAL A 147 -19.65 -15.47 -19.36
CA VAL A 147 -19.95 -15.59 -17.93
C VAL A 147 -20.95 -16.71 -17.71
N GLU A 148 -20.47 -17.86 -17.24
CA GLU A 148 -21.33 -19.00 -16.97
C GLU A 148 -21.80 -19.09 -15.51
N LEU A 149 -21.13 -18.39 -14.61
CA LEU A 149 -21.42 -18.33 -13.18
C LEU A 149 -21.56 -16.86 -12.77
N ALA A 150 -22.60 -16.53 -12.03
CA ALA A 150 -22.85 -15.19 -11.52
C ALA A 150 -23.43 -15.27 -10.11
N THR A 151 -22.71 -14.66 -9.17
CA THR A 151 -23.10 -14.57 -7.76
C THR A 151 -23.43 -13.11 -7.42
N PRO A 152 -24.62 -12.82 -6.86
CA PRO A 152 -24.99 -11.47 -6.51
C PRO A 152 -24.24 -11.02 -5.26
N VAL A 153 -24.13 -9.71 -5.14
CA VAL A 153 -23.46 -9.03 -4.04
C VAL A 153 -24.45 -8.12 -3.32
N ILE A 154 -24.29 -8.00 -2.01
CA ILE A 154 -25.07 -7.10 -1.15
C ILE A 154 -24.15 -6.17 -0.36
N VAL A 155 -24.73 -5.12 0.22
CA VAL A 155 -24.04 -4.24 1.16
C VAL A 155 -24.56 -4.47 2.55
N GLU A 156 -23.66 -4.72 3.48
CA GLU A 156 -23.95 -4.76 4.91
C GLU A 156 -23.41 -3.51 5.60
N TRP A 157 -24.18 -2.96 6.54
CA TRP A 157 -23.80 -1.76 7.29
C TRP A 157 -23.57 -2.09 8.75
N HIS A 158 -22.44 -1.63 9.29
CA HIS A 158 -22.10 -1.76 10.70
C HIS A 158 -21.33 -0.55 11.18
N ASN A 159 -21.76 0.06 12.30
CA ASN A 159 -21.15 1.26 12.89
C ASN A 159 -20.89 2.39 11.86
N GLY A 160 -21.86 2.60 10.95
CA GLY A 160 -21.78 3.61 9.90
C GLY A 160 -20.89 3.27 8.71
N LYS A 161 -20.15 2.15 8.75
CA LYS A 161 -19.31 1.66 7.64
C LYS A 161 -20.06 0.62 6.82
N SER A 162 -19.86 0.63 5.50
CA SER A 162 -20.42 -0.35 4.57
C SER A 162 -19.40 -1.43 4.24
N ARG A 163 -19.87 -2.64 3.93
CA ARG A 163 -19.06 -3.75 3.42
C ARG A 163 -19.76 -4.42 2.25
N MET A 164 -19.00 -4.75 1.22
CA MET A 164 -19.45 -5.54 0.09
C MET A 164 -19.40 -7.03 0.45
N VAL A 165 -20.51 -7.77 0.29
CA VAL A 165 -20.61 -9.19 0.67
C VAL A 165 -21.19 -10.01 -0.49
N GLY A 166 -20.48 -11.04 -0.94
CA GLY A 166 -20.94 -11.96 -1.98
C GLY A 166 -21.83 -13.08 -1.43
N ASP A 167 -22.93 -13.38 -2.11
CA ASP A 167 -23.87 -14.44 -1.72
C ASP A 167 -23.51 -15.80 -2.33
N PHE A 168 -22.43 -16.42 -1.83
CA PHE A 168 -21.91 -17.69 -2.35
C PHE A 168 -22.71 -18.94 -1.92
N ARG A 169 -23.87 -18.80 -1.28
CA ARG A 169 -24.63 -19.96 -0.75
C ARG A 169 -24.95 -20.98 -1.84
N ALA A 170 -25.40 -20.51 -3.01
CA ALA A 170 -25.66 -21.40 -4.15
C ALA A 170 -24.39 -22.07 -4.64
N LEU A 171 -23.31 -21.31 -4.85
CA LEU A 171 -22.01 -21.84 -5.29
C LEU A 171 -21.50 -22.93 -4.33
N ASN A 172 -21.55 -22.66 -3.03
CA ASN A 172 -21.07 -23.58 -2.00
C ASN A 172 -21.80 -24.93 -1.96
N THR A 173 -23.05 -25.02 -2.45
CA THR A 173 -23.73 -26.33 -2.56
C THR A 173 -23.17 -27.22 -3.66
N TYR A 174 -22.45 -26.61 -4.62
CA TYR A 174 -21.86 -27.30 -5.75
C TYR A 174 -20.34 -27.35 -5.70
N THR A 175 -19.70 -26.85 -4.64
CA THR A 175 -18.24 -26.97 -4.46
C THR A 175 -17.90 -28.26 -3.72
N VAL A 176 -16.79 -28.89 -4.11
CA VAL A 176 -16.24 -30.02 -3.36
C VAL A 176 -15.54 -29.48 -2.11
N PRO A 177 -15.89 -29.93 -0.90
CA PRO A 177 -15.25 -29.44 0.33
C PRO A 177 -13.80 -29.92 0.41
N ASP A 178 -12.94 -29.07 0.97
CA ASP A 178 -11.56 -29.43 1.29
C ASP A 178 -11.54 -30.51 2.40
N ARG A 179 -10.69 -31.52 2.22
CA ARG A 179 -10.54 -32.66 3.13
C ARG A 179 -9.61 -32.37 4.32
N TYR A 180 -8.92 -31.22 4.31
CA TYR A 180 -8.01 -30.82 5.39
C TYR A 180 -8.50 -29.55 6.10
N PRO A 181 -9.49 -29.66 7.00
CA PRO A 181 -9.94 -28.52 7.78
C PRO A 181 -8.82 -28.01 8.70
N ILE A 182 -8.85 -26.70 8.96
CA ILE A 182 -7.98 -26.07 9.95
C ILE A 182 -8.12 -26.81 11.28
N ARG A 183 -6.99 -27.18 11.90
CA ARG A 183 -6.99 -27.85 13.20
C ARG A 183 -7.59 -26.92 14.24
N GLU A 184 -8.55 -27.41 15.01
CA GLU A 184 -9.08 -26.67 16.16
C GLU A 184 -7.98 -26.42 17.18
N SER A 185 -7.89 -25.19 17.68
CA SER A 185 -7.00 -24.86 18.79
C SER A 185 -7.45 -25.63 20.04
N PRO A 186 -6.54 -26.27 20.79
CA PRO A 186 -6.88 -27.05 21.99
C PRO A 186 -7.64 -26.26 23.08
N ASN A 187 -7.63 -24.92 23.00
CA ASN A 187 -8.18 -24.02 24.01
C ASN A 187 -9.35 -23.16 23.50
N SER A 188 -10.09 -23.59 22.46
CA SER A 188 -11.30 -22.87 22.05
C SER A 188 -12.41 -23.04 23.11
N PRO A 189 -12.83 -21.97 23.81
CA PRO A 189 -13.90 -22.07 24.79
C PRO A 189 -15.24 -21.98 24.05
N TYR A 190 -15.83 -23.14 23.76
CA TYR A 190 -17.29 -23.25 23.64
C TYR A 190 -17.85 -23.76 24.97
#